data_AF-A0A9W6QDD1-F1
#
_entry.id   AF-A0A9W6QDD1-F1
#
_cell.length_a   1.000
_cell.length_b   1.000
_cell.length_c   1.000
_cell.angle_alpha   90.00
_cell.angle_beta   90.00
_cell.angle_gamma   90.00
#
_symmetry.space_group_name_H-M   'P 1'
#
loop_
_entity.id
_entity.type
_entity.pdbx_description
1 polymer ?
#
loop_
_entity_poly.entity_id
_entity_poly.type
_entity_poly.pdbx_seq_one_letter_code
_entity_poly.pdbx_strand_id
1 'polypeptide(L)'
;MSGTGDETRSGALCAVHLPRAGRPLIGRPWRPEPEAEELPRLGRFPAVQPGQPAIERLAPTSALVGYRGPTACAAAGITYRQLDYWARTGLLEPSVRSAYPAGAQRLYSFRDILLLKIVKRLLDAGVSLQNIRVAVTHLQSADQAGLTGLTLMCDGATVYECTSPQQVVDLLNGGQGVFGIAVGAVWQELETTLGRLHGERTDTGETLIGHDPGDELAQRRNRAV
;
A
#
# COMPACT_ATOMS: atom_id res chain seq x y z
N MET A 1 19.73 -59.88 14.06
CA MET A 1 18.78 -59.51 15.13
C MET A 1 18.89 -58.02 15.35
N SER A 2 17.86 -57.18 15.44
CA SER A 2 16.41 -57.22 15.17
C SER A 2 15.89 -55.86 15.67
N GLY A 3 14.77 -55.36 15.15
CA GLY A 3 14.03 -54.22 15.72
C GLY A 3 14.23 -52.94 14.90
N THR A 4 13.49 -52.62 13.83
CA THR A 4 12.03 -52.48 13.64
C THR A 4 11.38 -51.35 14.45
N GLY A 5 10.62 -50.51 13.75
CA GLY A 5 9.80 -49.39 14.26
C GLY A 5 9.96 -48.19 13.31
N ASP A 6 9.33 -48.15 12.13
CA ASP A 6 7.89 -47.96 11.88
C ASP A 6 7.33 -46.73 12.61
N GLU A 7 7.15 -45.64 11.86
CA GLU A 7 6.14 -44.65 12.22
C GLU A 7 5.45 -44.14 10.95
N THR A 8 4.35 -44.84 10.68
CA THR A 8 3.25 -44.45 9.82
C THR A 8 2.63 -43.12 10.29
N ARG A 9 2.50 -42.15 9.39
CA ARG A 9 1.42 -41.14 9.47
C ARG A 9 0.70 -41.02 8.13
N SER A 10 -0.38 -41.80 8.06
CA SER A 10 -1.56 -41.55 7.25
C SER A 10 -2.30 -40.31 7.78
N GLY A 11 -2.85 -39.46 6.91
CA GLY A 11 -3.73 -38.37 7.36
C GLY A 11 -4.01 -37.26 6.36
N ALA A 12 -4.74 -37.59 5.28
CA ALA A 12 -5.78 -36.79 4.64
C ALA A 12 -5.59 -35.27 4.44
N LEU A 13 -5.46 -34.85 3.17
CA LEU A 13 -6.02 -33.58 2.71
C LEU A 13 -7.09 -33.88 1.64
N CYS A 14 -8.34 -33.82 2.08
CA CYS A 14 -9.51 -33.78 1.21
C CYS A 14 -9.53 -32.43 0.46
N ALA A 15 -9.14 -32.43 -0.81
CA ALA A 15 -9.46 -31.33 -1.73
C ALA A 15 -10.78 -31.65 -2.43
N VAL A 16 -11.87 -31.02 -1.97
CA VAL A 16 -13.16 -31.08 -2.65
C VAL A 16 -13.11 -30.15 -3.85
N HIS A 17 -13.06 -30.74 -5.04
CA HIS A 17 -13.16 -30.03 -6.32
C HIS A 17 -14.65 -29.86 -6.66
N LEU A 18 -15.15 -28.61 -6.71
CA LEU A 18 -16.46 -28.31 -7.29
C LEU A 18 -16.29 -27.71 -8.70
N PRO A 19 -16.96 -28.27 -9.73
CA PRO A 19 -16.84 -27.82 -11.11
C PRO A 19 -17.63 -26.53 -11.38
N ARG A 20 -17.05 -25.64 -12.18
CA ARG A 20 -17.65 -24.40 -12.66
C ARG A 20 -18.65 -24.70 -13.78
N ALA A 21 -19.94 -24.68 -13.46
CA ALA A 21 -21.02 -24.67 -14.45
C ALA A 21 -21.13 -23.27 -15.09
N GLY A 22 -21.36 -23.23 -16.41
CA GLY A 22 -21.29 -22.02 -17.21
C GLY A 22 -22.62 -21.45 -17.70
N ARG A 23 -22.45 -20.49 -18.62
CA ARG A 23 -23.38 -19.83 -19.56
C ARG A 23 -24.33 -18.76 -18.99
N PRO A 24 -24.84 -17.80 -19.79
CA PRO A 24 -24.72 -17.64 -21.26
C PRO A 24 -24.22 -16.27 -21.75
N LEU A 25 -23.81 -16.27 -23.03
CA LEU A 25 -23.61 -15.13 -23.90
C LEU A 25 -24.96 -14.53 -24.31
N ILE A 26 -25.19 -13.22 -24.12
CA ILE A 26 -26.21 -12.48 -24.88
C ILE A 26 -25.66 -11.08 -25.21
N GLY A 27 -25.48 -10.84 -26.50
CA GLY A 27 -25.17 -9.53 -27.03
C GLY A 27 -26.40 -8.64 -27.12
N ARG A 28 -26.17 -7.33 -27.03
CA ARG A 28 -26.91 -6.32 -27.78
C ARG A 28 -25.93 -5.25 -28.26
N PRO A 29 -25.96 -4.88 -29.55
CA PRO A 29 -25.17 -3.76 -30.05
C PRO A 29 -25.83 -2.46 -29.60
N TRP A 30 -25.01 -1.54 -29.07
CA TRP A 30 -25.39 -0.16 -28.82
C TRP A 30 -25.70 0.55 -30.14
N ARG A 31 -26.86 1.20 -30.24
CA ARG A 31 -27.19 2.18 -31.29
C ARG A 31 -27.50 3.52 -30.62
N PRO A 32 -27.05 4.65 -31.19
CA PRO A 32 -27.32 5.97 -30.65
C PRO A 32 -28.70 6.47 -31.10
N GLU A 33 -29.42 7.17 -30.23
CA GLU A 33 -30.56 8.03 -30.60
C GLU A 33 -30.11 9.51 -30.53
N PRO A 34 -30.56 10.38 -31.45
CA PRO A 34 -30.09 11.76 -31.59
C PRO A 34 -31.02 12.80 -30.93
N GLU A 35 -30.54 14.05 -30.96
CA GLU A 35 -31.22 15.35 -30.69
C GLU A 35 -31.25 15.76 -29.20
N ALA A 36 -30.27 16.52 -28.70
CA ALA A 36 -29.98 17.95 -28.93
C ALA A 36 -31.05 18.89 -28.36
N GLU A 37 -30.95 19.18 -27.06
CA GLU A 37 -31.68 20.26 -26.42
C GLU A 37 -30.69 21.37 -26.02
N GLU A 38 -31.08 22.60 -26.37
CA GLU A 38 -30.25 23.81 -26.41
C GLU A 38 -29.55 24.18 -25.10
N LEU A 39 -28.26 24.49 -25.22
CA LEU A 39 -27.48 25.13 -24.15
C LEU A 39 -27.79 26.64 -24.10
N PRO A 40 -28.23 27.20 -22.96
CA PRO A 40 -28.47 28.64 -22.85
C PRO A 40 -27.13 29.40 -22.81
N ARG A 41 -26.99 30.39 -23.70
CA ARG A 41 -25.84 31.30 -23.74
C ARG A 41 -26.00 32.46 -22.76
N LEU A 42 -24.94 32.63 -21.97
CA LEU A 42 -24.36 33.89 -21.48
C LEU A 42 -25.23 34.82 -20.61
N GLY A 43 -25.16 34.57 -19.30
CA GLY A 43 -25.28 35.61 -18.27
C GLY A 43 -23.90 35.96 -17.71
N ARG A 44 -23.59 37.27 -17.67
CA ARG A 44 -22.48 37.95 -16.96
C ARG A 44 -21.78 37.10 -15.89
N PHE A 45 -20.46 36.99 -15.99
CA PHE A 45 -19.63 36.55 -14.87
C PHE A 45 -19.85 37.51 -13.68
N PRO A 46 -20.26 37.02 -12.50
CA PRO A 46 -20.22 37.83 -11.30
C PRO A 46 -18.76 38.13 -10.96
N ALA A 47 -18.51 39.32 -10.41
CA ALA A 47 -17.23 39.64 -9.78
C ALA A 47 -16.83 38.51 -8.83
N VAL A 48 -15.55 38.13 -8.87
CA VAL A 48 -14.92 37.05 -8.10
C VAL A 48 -15.52 36.97 -6.68
N GLN A 49 -16.28 35.91 -6.42
CA GLN A 49 -16.72 35.56 -5.07
C GLN A 49 -15.52 34.97 -4.30
N PRO A 50 -15.40 35.21 -2.98
CA PRO A 50 -14.45 34.50 -2.14
C PRO A 50 -14.87 33.03 -2.07
N GLY A 51 -14.15 32.18 -2.82
CA GLY A 51 -14.51 30.78 -3.03
C GLY A 51 -13.80 30.18 -4.24
N GLN A 52 -12.47 30.32 -4.33
CA GLN A 52 -11.68 29.44 -5.21
C GLN A 52 -12.06 27.98 -4.89
N PRO A 53 -12.21 27.08 -5.87
CA PRO A 53 -12.33 25.68 -5.55
C PRO A 53 -11.09 25.32 -4.74
N ALA A 54 -11.29 24.77 -3.55
CA ALA A 54 -10.21 24.14 -2.83
C ALA A 54 -9.52 23.22 -3.85
N ILE A 55 -8.21 23.36 -4.03
CA ILE A 55 -7.40 22.34 -4.71
C ILE A 55 -7.90 21.03 -4.12
N GLU A 56 -8.60 20.22 -4.92
CA GLU A 56 -9.19 18.99 -4.44
C GLU A 56 -8.01 18.09 -4.10
N ARG A 57 -7.58 18.15 -2.84
CA ARG A 57 -6.49 17.36 -2.32
C ARG A 57 -7.01 15.94 -2.29
N LEU A 58 -6.79 15.23 -3.39
CA LEU A 58 -6.98 13.80 -3.45
C LEU A 58 -6.24 13.20 -2.26
N ALA A 59 -6.96 12.42 -1.46
CA ALA A 59 -6.37 11.74 -0.34
C ALA A 59 -5.23 10.85 -0.85
N PRO A 60 -4.13 10.69 -0.10
CA PRO A 60 -2.99 9.90 -0.52
C PRO A 60 -3.32 8.42 -0.79
N THR A 61 -4.46 7.95 -0.28
CA THR A 61 -5.09 6.63 -0.48
C THR A 61 -5.87 6.50 -1.81
N SER A 62 -6.08 7.59 -2.56
CA SER A 62 -6.82 7.53 -3.83
C SER A 62 -6.12 6.60 -4.83
N ALA A 63 -6.89 5.72 -5.47
CA ALA A 63 -6.38 4.77 -6.46
C ALA A 63 -5.69 5.44 -7.66
N LEU A 64 -5.92 6.73 -7.86
CA LEU A 64 -5.33 7.54 -8.92
C LEU A 64 -4.03 8.24 -8.51
N VAL A 65 -3.49 7.98 -7.32
CA VAL A 65 -2.23 8.61 -6.84
C VAL A 65 -1.13 7.56 -6.70
N GLY A 66 0.02 7.83 -7.31
CA GLY A 66 1.25 7.07 -7.16
C GLY A 66 2.40 7.95 -6.65
N TYR A 67 3.41 7.33 -6.06
CA TYR A 67 4.54 8.03 -5.44
C TYR A 67 5.85 7.58 -6.05
N ARG A 68 6.72 8.53 -6.37
CA ARG A 68 8.06 8.24 -6.87
C ARG A 68 8.94 7.65 -5.77
N GLY A 69 10.03 6.97 -6.17
CA GLY A 69 11.02 6.39 -5.26
C GLY A 69 11.50 7.33 -4.15
N PRO A 70 11.91 8.58 -4.42
CA PRO A 70 12.31 9.53 -3.37
C PRO A 70 11.21 9.79 -2.33
N THR A 71 9.97 10.00 -2.77
CA THR A 71 8.82 10.19 -1.87
C THR A 71 8.55 8.93 -1.04
N ALA A 72 8.56 7.75 -1.68
CA ALA A 72 8.37 6.47 -1.00
C ALA A 72 9.45 6.22 0.06
N CYS A 73 10.73 6.50 -0.26
CA CYS A 73 11.85 6.40 0.67
C CYS A 73 11.67 7.33 1.88
N ALA A 74 11.33 8.60 1.64
CA ALA A 74 11.13 9.58 2.70
C ALA A 74 9.98 9.17 3.64
N ALA A 75 8.84 8.77 3.07
CA ALA A 75 7.65 8.40 3.85
C ALA A 75 7.83 7.08 4.65
N ALA A 76 8.50 6.08 4.06
CA ALA A 76 8.79 4.81 4.72
C ALA A 76 10.01 4.86 5.65
N GLY A 77 10.84 5.90 5.58
CA GLY A 77 12.07 6.02 6.36
C GLY A 77 13.16 5.02 5.94
N ILE A 78 13.26 4.73 4.64
CA ILE A 78 14.22 3.79 4.06
C ILE A 78 15.13 4.49 3.05
N THR A 79 16.30 3.92 2.82
CA THR A 79 17.21 4.42 1.78
C THR A 79 16.75 4.00 0.39
N TYR A 80 17.19 4.73 -0.64
CA TYR A 80 16.96 4.35 -2.03
C TYR A 80 17.53 2.96 -2.37
N ARG A 81 18.68 2.60 -1.79
CA ARG A 81 19.29 1.28 -1.98
C ARG A 81 18.44 0.16 -1.40
N GLN A 82 17.85 0.35 -0.22
CA GLN A 82 16.91 -0.62 0.37
C GLN A 82 15.69 -0.79 -0.53
N LEU A 83 15.09 0.31 -0.99
CA LEU A 83 13.95 0.28 -1.90
C LEU A 83 14.28 -0.48 -3.20
N ASP A 84 15.40 -0.15 -3.84
CA ASP A 84 15.81 -0.79 -5.09
C ASP A 84 16.15 -2.28 -4.89
N TYR A 85 16.85 -2.62 -3.81
CA TYR A 85 17.17 -4.01 -3.50
C TYR A 85 15.92 -4.85 -3.25
N TRP A 86 14.95 -4.32 -2.49
CA TRP A 86 13.68 -5.02 -2.22
C TRP A 86 12.82 -5.19 -3.48
N ALA A 87 12.81 -4.19 -4.37
CA ALA A 87 12.14 -4.31 -5.66
C ALA A 87 12.83 -5.33 -6.58
N ARG A 88 14.17 -5.31 -6.68
CA ARG A 88 14.90 -6.26 -7.53
C ARG A 88 14.86 -7.70 -7.02
N THR A 89 14.69 -7.91 -5.72
CA THR A 89 14.61 -9.24 -5.09
C THR A 89 13.17 -9.72 -4.87
N GLY A 90 12.18 -9.00 -5.41
CA GLY A 90 10.76 -9.33 -5.30
C GLY A 90 10.25 -9.37 -3.86
N LEU A 91 10.90 -8.70 -2.91
CA LEU A 91 10.35 -8.54 -1.56
C LEU A 91 9.15 -7.61 -1.59
N LEU A 92 9.27 -6.50 -2.32
CA LEU A 92 8.19 -5.54 -2.55
C LEU A 92 8.45 -4.78 -3.83
N GLU A 93 7.53 -4.92 -4.78
CA GLU A 93 7.59 -4.27 -6.09
C GLU A 93 6.55 -3.12 -6.18
N PRO A 94 6.80 -2.10 -7.02
CA PRO A 94 5.82 -1.04 -7.25
C PRO A 94 4.54 -1.59 -7.88
N SER A 95 3.39 -1.34 -7.25
CA SER A 95 2.09 -1.85 -7.72
C SER A 95 1.42 -0.96 -8.76
N VAL A 96 1.80 0.32 -8.86
CA VAL A 96 1.17 1.29 -9.77
C VAL A 96 1.85 1.29 -11.12
N ARG A 97 3.17 1.45 -11.13
CA ARG A 97 3.96 1.45 -12.37
C ARG A 97 5.32 0.85 -12.09
N SER A 98 5.67 -0.20 -12.83
CA SER A 98 7.01 -0.79 -12.79
C SER A 98 8.02 0.06 -13.57
N ALA A 99 9.30 -0.32 -13.53
CA ALA A 99 10.36 0.36 -14.29
C ALA A 99 10.40 -0.01 -15.78
N TYR A 100 9.35 -0.65 -16.31
CA TYR A 100 9.26 -1.09 -17.69
C TYR A 100 8.08 -0.38 -18.39
N PRO A 101 8.25 0.14 -19.64
CA PRO A 101 9.45 0.11 -20.48
C PRO A 101 10.60 1.01 -19.96
N ALA A 102 11.80 0.82 -20.51
CA ALA A 102 12.99 1.58 -20.13
C ALA A 102 12.73 3.10 -20.21
N GLY A 103 12.98 3.82 -19.12
CA GLY A 103 12.66 5.25 -18.96
C GLY A 103 11.38 5.54 -18.18
N ALA A 104 10.52 4.53 -17.94
CA ALA A 104 9.38 4.67 -17.06
C ALA A 104 9.83 4.79 -15.60
N GLN A 105 9.29 5.79 -14.89
CA GLN A 105 9.55 5.97 -13.47
C GLN A 105 8.67 5.03 -12.65
N ARG A 106 9.26 4.33 -11.67
CA ARG A 106 8.53 3.49 -10.72
C ARG A 106 7.57 4.36 -9.91
N LEU A 107 6.30 3.94 -9.86
CA LEU A 107 5.30 4.52 -8.99
C LEU A 107 4.82 3.48 -7.99
N TYR A 108 4.88 3.86 -6.73
CA TYR A 108 4.42 3.08 -5.59
C TYR A 108 3.05 3.56 -5.17
N SER A 109 2.14 2.66 -4.82
CA SER A 109 0.87 3.01 -4.20
C SER A 109 1.06 3.43 -2.74
N PHE A 110 0.02 4.00 -2.13
CA PHE A 110 -0.04 4.18 -0.67
C PHE A 110 0.26 2.87 0.07
N ARG A 111 -0.35 1.78 -0.39
CA ARG A 111 -0.23 0.44 0.20
C ARG A 111 1.19 -0.09 0.10
N ASP A 112 1.87 0.13 -1.03
CA ASP A 112 3.27 -0.25 -1.17
C ASP A 112 4.13 0.44 -0.11
N ILE A 113 3.92 1.74 0.11
CA ILE A 113 4.69 2.52 1.09
C ILE A 113 4.38 2.07 2.52
N LEU A 114 3.13 1.74 2.83
CA LEU A 114 2.75 1.14 4.11
C LEU A 114 3.53 -0.15 4.36
N LEU A 115 3.54 -1.05 3.37
CA LEU A 115 4.26 -2.32 3.46
C LEU A 115 5.78 -2.10 3.57
N LEU A 116 6.35 -1.16 2.81
CA LEU A 116 7.77 -0.77 2.94
C LEU A 116 8.11 -0.34 4.37
N LYS A 117 7.24 0.46 4.99
CA LYS A 117 7.43 0.93 6.37
C LYS A 117 7.29 -0.20 7.40
N ILE A 118 6.37 -1.14 7.19
CA ILE A 118 6.21 -2.33 8.04
C ILE A 118 7.43 -3.26 7.90
N VAL A 119 7.88 -3.54 6.67
CA VAL A 119 9.09 -4.33 6.40
C VAL A 119 10.30 -3.74 7.12
N LYS A 120 10.49 -2.42 7.04
CA LYS A 120 11.54 -1.73 7.79
C LYS A 120 11.41 -1.99 9.29
N ARG A 121 10.24 -1.78 9.90
CA ARG A 121 10.04 -1.97 11.35
C ARG A 121 10.29 -3.42 11.79
N LEU A 122 9.90 -4.40 10.98
CA LEU A 122 10.20 -5.81 11.25
C LEU A 122 11.71 -6.09 11.16
N LEU A 123 12.41 -5.54 10.16
CA LEU A 123 13.87 -5.69 10.06
C LEU A 123 14.59 -5.01 11.24
N ASP A 124 14.16 -3.82 11.63
CA ASP A 124 14.74 -3.08 12.77
C ASP A 124 14.51 -3.82 14.10
N ALA A 125 13.44 -4.62 14.20
CA ALA A 125 13.15 -5.51 15.33
C ALA A 125 13.90 -6.86 15.27
N GLY A 126 14.72 -7.10 14.25
CA GLY A 126 15.53 -8.33 14.12
C GLY A 126 14.78 -9.52 13.52
N VAL A 127 13.61 -9.31 12.91
CA VAL A 127 12.83 -10.38 12.29
C VAL A 127 13.53 -10.87 11.02
N SER A 128 13.59 -12.20 10.84
CA SER A 128 14.23 -12.81 9.68
C SER A 128 13.54 -12.41 8.36
N LEU A 129 14.33 -12.28 7.28
CA LEU A 129 13.81 -11.94 5.95
C LEU A 129 12.78 -12.96 5.44
N GLN A 130 12.92 -14.23 5.81
CA GLN A 130 11.98 -15.28 5.44
C GLN A 130 10.60 -15.02 6.06
N ASN A 131 10.54 -14.72 7.36
CA ASN A 131 9.29 -14.42 8.05
C ASN A 131 8.66 -13.12 7.55
N ILE A 132 9.50 -12.13 7.23
CA ILE A 132 9.03 -10.88 6.62
C ILE A 132 8.36 -11.15 5.27
N ARG A 133 8.91 -12.02 4.41
CA ARG A 133 8.26 -12.38 3.14
C ARG A 133 6.88 -13.00 3.34
N VAL A 134 6.75 -13.87 4.34
CA VAL A 134 5.46 -14.47 4.71
C VAL A 134 4.48 -13.38 5.15
N ALA A 135 4.88 -12.52 6.09
CA ALA A 135 4.05 -11.41 6.58
C ALA A 135 3.62 -10.45 5.47
N VAL A 136 4.53 -10.05 4.58
CA VAL A 136 4.23 -9.17 3.44
C VAL A 136 3.20 -9.81 2.51
N THR A 137 3.33 -11.11 2.21
CA THR A 137 2.37 -11.83 1.37
C THR A 137 0.97 -11.80 1.97
N HIS A 138 0.85 -12.04 3.27
CA HIS A 138 -0.43 -11.95 3.97
C HIS A 138 -1.02 -10.53 3.93
N LEU A 139 -0.22 -9.51 4.23
CA LEU A 139 -0.67 -8.12 4.21
C LEU A 139 -1.05 -7.63 2.80
N GLN A 140 -0.43 -8.15 1.75
CA GLN A 140 -0.79 -7.88 0.35
C GLN A 140 -2.12 -8.52 -0.06
N SER A 141 -2.59 -9.55 0.65
CA SER A 141 -3.91 -10.15 0.41
C SER A 141 -5.04 -9.51 1.23
N ALA A 142 -4.71 -8.77 2.29
CA ALA A 142 -5.70 -8.18 3.20
C ALA A 142 -6.35 -6.91 2.64
N ASP A 143 -7.68 -6.81 2.77
CA ASP A 143 -8.42 -5.58 2.43
C ASP A 143 -8.04 -4.41 3.34
N GLN A 144 -8.27 -3.18 2.85
CA GLN A 144 -7.96 -1.95 3.59
C GLN A 144 -8.60 -1.93 4.99
N ALA A 145 -9.88 -2.31 5.10
CA ALA A 145 -10.57 -2.38 6.39
C ALA A 145 -9.87 -3.35 7.36
N GLY A 146 -9.40 -4.49 6.86
CA GLY A 146 -8.65 -5.48 7.63
C GLY A 146 -7.33 -4.93 8.17
N LEU A 147 -6.61 -4.12 7.38
CA LEU A 147 -5.32 -3.55 7.79
C LEU A 147 -5.44 -2.54 8.94
N THR A 148 -6.54 -1.78 9.04
CA THR A 148 -6.69 -0.75 10.07
C THR A 148 -6.89 -1.29 11.48
N GLY A 149 -7.50 -2.48 11.62
CA GLY A 149 -7.69 -3.16 12.91
C GLY A 149 -6.57 -4.14 13.28
N LEU A 150 -5.58 -4.31 12.40
CA LEU A 150 -4.54 -5.32 12.53
C LEU A 150 -3.37 -4.85 13.41
N THR A 151 -2.93 -5.72 14.31
CA THR A 151 -1.64 -5.62 15.00
C THR A 151 -0.77 -6.82 14.65
N LEU A 152 0.42 -6.57 14.12
CA LEU A 152 1.41 -7.63 13.90
C LEU A 152 2.23 -7.80 15.18
N MET A 153 2.36 -9.03 15.65
CA MET A 153 3.18 -9.38 16.82
C MET A 153 4.32 -10.29 16.37
N CYS A 154 5.53 -10.08 16.87
CA CYS A 154 6.67 -10.91 16.51
C CYS A 154 7.55 -11.24 17.71
N ASP A 155 7.94 -12.51 17.85
CA ASP A 155 8.88 -13.02 18.87
C ASP A 155 10.33 -13.19 18.32
N GLY A 156 10.60 -12.63 17.15
CA GLY A 156 11.86 -12.77 16.39
C GLY A 156 11.88 -13.99 15.46
N ALA A 157 11.10 -15.04 15.75
CA ALA A 157 11.06 -16.29 14.99
C ALA A 157 9.78 -16.46 14.16
N THR A 158 8.67 -15.84 14.57
CA THR A 158 7.35 -15.94 13.93
C THR A 158 6.67 -14.58 13.95
N VAL A 159 5.88 -14.28 12.91
CA VAL A 159 5.00 -13.10 12.88
C VAL A 159 3.56 -13.57 12.97
N TYR A 160 2.83 -13.02 13.93
CA TYR A 160 1.43 -13.29 14.21
C TYR A 160 0.58 -12.08 13.83
N GLU A 161 -0.60 -12.35 13.31
CA GLU A 161 -1.64 -11.36 13.08
C GLU A 161 -2.62 -11.41 14.24
N CYS A 162 -2.78 -10.28 14.93
CA CYS A 162 -3.74 -10.10 16.01
C CYS A 162 -4.80 -9.09 15.59
N THR A 163 -6.06 -9.51 15.62
CA THR A 163 -7.22 -8.66 15.34
C THR A 163 -8.01 -8.33 16.60
N SER A 164 -7.62 -8.89 17.76
CA SER A 164 -8.20 -8.57 19.06
C SER A 164 -7.14 -8.40 20.16
N PRO A 165 -7.42 -7.61 21.21
CA PRO A 165 -6.53 -7.48 22.36
C PRO A 165 -6.28 -8.81 23.10
N GLN A 166 -7.26 -9.71 23.12
CA GLN A 166 -7.13 -11.02 23.79
C GLN A 166 -6.04 -11.87 23.13
N GLN A 167 -5.97 -11.90 21.79
CA GLN A 167 -4.91 -12.62 21.08
C GLN A 167 -3.51 -12.10 21.43
N VAL A 168 -3.38 -10.78 21.64
CA VAL A 168 -2.12 -10.15 22.07
C VAL A 168 -1.74 -10.62 23.48
N VAL A 169 -2.72 -10.67 24.40
CA VAL A 169 -2.51 -11.16 25.78
C VAL A 169 -2.12 -12.64 25.79
N ASP A 170 -2.76 -13.46 24.96
CA ASP A 170 -2.48 -14.89 24.87
C ASP A 170 -1.03 -15.16 24.42
N LEU A 171 -0.54 -14.37 23.45
CA LEU A 171 0.87 -14.41 23.02
C LEU A 171 1.83 -14.02 24.16
N LEU A 172 1.51 -12.97 24.92
CA LEU A 172 2.33 -12.50 26.04
C LEU A 172 2.36 -13.50 27.21
N ASN A 173 1.25 -14.19 27.47
CA ASN A 173 1.15 -15.18 28.54
C ASN A 173 2.07 -16.40 28.32
N GLY A 174 2.58 -16.61 27.10
CA GLY A 174 3.61 -17.60 26.80
C GLY A 174 4.99 -17.30 27.40
N GLY A 175 5.18 -16.14 28.06
CA GLY A 175 6.46 -15.74 28.68
C GLY A 175 7.52 -15.27 27.67
N GLN A 176 7.14 -15.10 26.41
CA GLN A 176 8.01 -14.67 25.32
C GLN A 176 7.98 -13.14 25.20
N GLY A 177 9.14 -12.52 24.97
CA GLY A 177 9.22 -11.11 24.60
C GLY A 177 8.74 -10.92 23.16
N VAL A 178 7.75 -10.06 22.96
CA VAL A 178 7.15 -9.81 21.64
C VAL A 178 7.23 -8.32 21.27
N PHE A 179 7.51 -8.07 20.00
CA PHE A 179 7.48 -6.75 19.38
C PHE A 179 6.17 -6.59 18.60
N GLY A 180 5.42 -5.52 18.89
CA GLY A 180 4.14 -5.23 18.27
C GLY A 180 4.20 -4.06 17.28
N ILE A 181 3.58 -4.22 16.10
CA ILE A 181 3.34 -3.15 15.12
C ILE A 181 1.83 -3.04 14.91
N ALA A 182 1.22 -1.99 15.46
CA ALA A 182 -0.16 -1.64 15.15
C ALA A 182 -0.23 -1.07 13.73
N VAL A 183 -0.73 -1.87 12.78
CA VAL A 183 -0.75 -1.52 11.34
C VAL A 183 -1.64 -0.30 11.10
N GLY A 184 -2.78 -0.20 11.80
CA GLY A 184 -3.65 0.98 11.75
C GLY A 184 -2.96 2.28 12.18
N ALA A 185 -2.06 2.23 13.17
CA ALA A 185 -1.30 3.41 13.58
C ALA A 185 -0.29 3.83 12.50
N VAL A 186 0.39 2.86 11.88
CA VAL A 186 1.31 3.13 10.76
C VAL A 186 0.55 3.70 9.56
N TRP A 187 -0.66 3.20 9.30
CA TRP A 187 -1.55 3.72 8.26
C TRP A 187 -1.84 5.21 8.47
N GLN A 188 -2.33 5.59 9.65
CA GLN A 188 -2.68 6.99 9.97
C GLN A 188 -1.47 7.93 9.93
N GLU A 189 -0.32 7.46 10.42
CA GLU A 189 0.95 8.17 10.32
C GLU A 189 1.32 8.43 8.85
N LEU A 190 1.12 7.42 7.99
CA LEU A 190 1.45 7.50 6.59
C LEU A 190 0.50 8.41 5.79
N GLU A 191 -0.80 8.39 6.08
CA GLU A 191 -1.77 9.33 5.49
C GLU A 191 -1.37 10.78 5.77
N THR A 192 -0.97 11.06 7.01
CA THR A 192 -0.50 12.39 7.41
C THR A 192 0.80 12.78 6.68
N THR A 193 1.73 11.83 6.55
CA THR A 193 3.03 12.07 5.93
C THR A 193 2.90 12.30 4.43
N LEU A 194 2.19 11.41 3.72
CA LEU A 194 2.03 11.49 2.27
C LEU A 194 1.14 12.64 1.83
N GLY A 195 0.19 13.08 2.67
CA GLY A 195 -0.59 14.29 2.40
C GLY A 195 0.26 15.57 2.29
N ARG A 196 1.53 15.54 2.72
CA ARG A 196 2.48 16.66 2.63
C ARG A 196 3.55 16.48 1.55
N LEU A 197 3.66 15.30 0.96
CA LEU A 197 4.72 14.97 0.00
C LEU A 197 4.20 14.97 -1.44
N HIS A 198 5.12 15.03 -2.40
CA HIS A 198 4.78 15.01 -3.81
C HIS A 198 4.23 13.65 -4.26
N GLY A 199 3.04 13.65 -4.83
CA GLY A 199 2.44 12.52 -5.54
C GLY A 199 2.42 12.73 -7.06
N GLU A 200 2.05 11.69 -7.81
CA GLU A 200 1.77 11.74 -9.24
C GLU A 200 0.39 11.16 -9.49
N ARG A 201 -0.43 11.87 -10.28
CA ARG A 201 -1.66 11.32 -10.82
C ARG A 201 -1.37 10.23 -11.84
N THR A 202 -1.90 9.04 -11.62
CA THR A 202 -1.62 7.87 -12.45
C THR A 202 -2.26 7.96 -13.83
N ASP A 203 -3.35 8.71 -13.95
CA ASP A 203 -4.14 8.93 -15.18
C ASP A 203 -3.58 10.08 -16.04
N THR A 204 -3.20 11.21 -15.43
CA THR A 204 -2.74 12.40 -16.15
C THR A 204 -1.22 12.57 -16.16
N GLY A 205 -0.48 11.89 -15.27
CA GLY A 205 0.95 12.11 -15.05
C GLY A 205 1.27 13.43 -14.33
N GLU A 206 0.25 14.17 -13.90
CA GLU A 206 0.40 15.44 -13.19
C GLU A 206 1.07 15.23 -11.84
N THR A 207 2.07 16.05 -11.53
CA THR A 207 2.70 16.04 -10.20
C THR A 207 1.84 16.81 -9.21
N LEU A 208 1.33 16.10 -8.21
CA LEU A 208 0.61 16.68 -7.09
C LEU A 208 1.61 17.24 -6.08
N ILE A 209 1.69 18.57 -5.98
CA ILE A 209 2.62 19.24 -5.09
C ILE A 209 2.07 19.24 -3.65
N GLY A 210 2.53 18.30 -2.84
CA GLY A 210 2.44 18.39 -1.38
C GLY A 210 3.21 19.60 -0.85
N HIS A 211 2.59 20.37 0.04
CA HIS A 211 3.28 21.45 0.73
C HIS A 211 4.00 20.89 1.97
N ASP A 212 5.31 20.64 1.83
CA ASP A 212 6.18 20.38 2.98
C ASP A 212 6.76 21.72 3.49
N PRO A 213 6.50 22.15 4.74
CA PRO A 213 7.09 23.37 5.29
C PRO A 213 8.64 23.35 5.30
N GLY A 214 9.28 22.17 5.23
CA GLY A 214 10.74 22.05 5.04
C GLY A 214 11.23 22.47 3.66
N ASP A 215 10.37 22.42 2.64
CA ASP A 215 10.70 22.78 1.26
C ASP A 215 10.81 24.31 1.06
N GLU A 216 10.23 25.11 1.97
CA GLU A 216 10.46 26.56 1.99
C GLU A 216 11.93 26.92 2.22
N LEU A 217 12.67 26.14 3.02
CA LEU A 217 14.10 26.36 3.25
C LEU A 217 14.94 25.95 2.03
N ALA A 218 14.56 24.89 1.32
CA ALA A 218 15.21 24.47 0.09
C ALA A 218 14.95 25.47 -1.05
N GLN A 219 13.72 25.97 -1.18
CA GLN A 219 13.36 27.05 -2.11
C GLN A 219 14.10 28.35 -1.78
N ARG A 220 14.28 28.70 -0.50
CA ARG A 220 15.11 29.86 -0.10
C ARG A 220 16.58 29.68 -0.45
N ARG A 221 17.15 28.47 -0.36
CA ARG A 221 18.53 28.19 -0.81
C ARG A 221 18.68 28.34 -2.32
N ASN A 222 17.72 27.84 -3.10
CA ASN A 222 17.75 27.95 -4.56
C ASN A 222 17.48 29.37 -5.07
N ARG A 223 16.85 30.24 -4.28
CA ARG A 223 16.57 31.64 -4.61
C ARG A 223 17.67 32.62 -4.17
N ALA A 224 18.61 32.16 -3.35
CA ALA A 224 19.75 32.92 -2.86
C ALA A 224 21.04 32.71 -3.68
N VAL A 225 20.94 32.03 -4.83
CA VAL A 225 21.99 31.83 -5.85
C VAL A 225 21.54 32.53 -7.12
#